data_AF-K9U843-F1
#
_entry.id   AF-K9U843-F1
#
_cell.length_a   1.000
_cell.length_b   1.000
_cell.length_c   1.000
_cell.angle_alpha   90.00
_cell.angle_beta   90.00
_cell.angle_gamma   90.00
#
_symmetry.space_group_name_H-M   'P 1'
#
loop_
_entity.id
_entity.type
_entity.pdbx_description
1 polymer ?
#
loop_
_entity_poly.entity_id
_entity_poly.type
_entity_poly.pdbx_seq_one_letter_code
_entity_poly.pdbx_strand_id
1 'polypeptide(L)'
;MISAGTQRFHYHSCITLFSAIAAITLLSPTYVQAQTPPAPATPNQAQPIDPKNPNIIQPSAQNNSVLSVAGGQRLMSEASSAISSQNYDTAVKKLQEARQVFNQMSNFYQQLAGNFQGIDNRVADSQRKKALDTAQMRDDATYQLALVHRAQNKPELAVPLLVQIVNSQNPTRDLGKKAYQQLFELGFVDTPFPRTGDTGNAPQRSEAKPAEQSAPKQ
;
A
#
# COMPACT_ATOMS: atom_id res chain seq x y z
N MET A 1 -53.66 10.54 15.74
CA MET A 1 -53.48 11.98 16.03
C MET A 1 -52.01 12.21 16.38
N ILE A 2 -51.31 12.96 15.50
CA ILE A 2 -50.08 13.81 15.67
C ILE A 2 -48.85 13.18 16.39
N SER A 3 -47.58 13.34 16.00
CA SER A 3 -46.89 14.19 15.02
C SER A 3 -45.50 13.62 14.74
N ALA A 4 -45.04 13.70 13.49
CA ALA A 4 -43.64 13.48 13.10
C ALA A 4 -42.82 14.77 13.33
N GLY A 5 -41.58 14.62 13.79
CA GLY A 5 -40.62 15.72 13.99
C GLY A 5 -39.45 15.62 13.01
N THR A 6 -39.54 16.35 11.90
CA THR A 6 -38.46 16.56 10.92
C THR A 6 -37.66 17.79 11.32
N GLN A 7 -36.36 17.64 11.61
CA GLN A 7 -35.44 18.77 11.79
C GLN A 7 -34.62 18.96 10.51
N ARG A 8 -34.97 20.03 9.76
CA ARG A 8 -34.21 20.57 8.63
C ARG A 8 -33.18 21.55 9.19
N PHE A 9 -31.89 21.30 8.98
CA PHE A 9 -30.86 22.30 9.24
C PHE A 9 -30.54 23.09 7.96
N HIS A 10 -30.65 24.40 8.12
CA HIS A 10 -30.60 25.41 7.08
C HIS A 10 -29.18 25.69 6.59
N TYR A 11 -29.14 25.97 5.29
CA TYR A 11 -28.03 26.55 4.54
C TYR A 11 -27.58 27.91 5.11
N HIS A 12 -26.28 28.11 5.22
CA HIS A 12 -25.68 29.44 5.25
C HIS A 12 -24.65 29.59 4.14
N SER A 13 -25.12 30.14 3.02
CA SER A 13 -24.31 30.86 2.04
C SER A 13 -23.77 32.14 2.69
N CYS A 14 -22.46 32.35 2.62
CA CYS A 14 -21.88 33.67 2.83
C CYS A 14 -20.90 33.94 1.68
N ILE A 15 -21.40 34.66 0.68
CA ILE A 15 -20.65 35.17 -0.45
C ILE A 15 -20.19 36.57 -0.05
N THR A 16 -18.88 36.77 0.07
CA THR A 16 -18.29 38.11 0.21
C THR A 16 -17.50 38.44 -1.05
N LEU A 17 -18.04 39.38 -1.82
CA LEU A 17 -17.38 40.04 -2.95
C LEU A 17 -16.60 41.23 -2.41
N PHE A 18 -15.30 41.30 -2.68
CA PHE A 18 -14.50 42.52 -2.57
C PHE A 18 -13.89 42.84 -3.92
N SER A 19 -14.39 43.91 -4.54
CA SER A 19 -13.72 44.62 -5.64
C SER A 19 -12.80 45.67 -5.05
N ALA A 20 -11.54 45.70 -5.50
CA ALA A 20 -10.65 46.84 -5.33
C ALA A 20 -9.86 47.04 -6.62
N ILE A 21 -10.09 48.20 -7.23
CA ILE A 21 -9.44 48.72 -8.43
C ILE A 21 -8.04 49.22 -8.05
N ALA A 22 -7.01 48.85 -8.79
CA ALA A 22 -5.69 49.46 -8.70
C ALA A 22 -5.12 49.72 -10.11
N ALA A 23 -4.64 50.96 -10.29
CA ALA A 23 -4.34 51.61 -11.55
C ALA A 23 -3.11 51.03 -12.28
N ILE A 24 -3.20 51.01 -13.62
CA ILE A 24 -2.11 50.64 -14.53
C ILE A 24 -1.33 51.92 -14.86
N THR A 25 -0.11 52.04 -14.37
CA THR A 25 0.87 53.04 -14.82
C THR A 25 1.77 52.44 -15.88
N LEU A 26 1.70 52.98 -17.10
CA LEU A 26 2.61 52.69 -18.21
C LEU A 26 3.96 53.37 -17.97
N LEU A 27 5.03 52.60 -17.74
CA LEU A 27 6.41 53.07 -17.87
C LEU A 27 7.02 52.46 -19.13
N SER A 28 7.58 53.32 -19.98
CA SER A 28 8.33 52.95 -21.19
C SER A 28 9.66 52.27 -20.81
N PRO A 29 10.12 51.24 -21.55
CA PRO A 29 11.46 50.71 -21.38
C PRO A 29 12.48 51.65 -22.03
N THR A 30 13.44 52.13 -21.24
CA THR A 30 14.70 52.68 -21.76
C THR A 30 15.58 51.54 -22.24
N TYR A 31 15.99 51.56 -23.50
CA TYR A 31 17.00 50.64 -24.01
C TYR A 31 18.36 51.08 -23.49
N VAL A 32 18.86 50.40 -22.45
CA VAL A 32 20.27 50.51 -22.04
C VAL A 32 21.08 49.59 -22.95
N GLN A 33 21.93 50.18 -23.78
CA GLN A 33 22.89 49.43 -24.61
C GLN A 33 23.99 48.88 -23.69
N ALA A 34 23.90 47.59 -23.34
CA ALA A 34 24.91 46.92 -22.54
C ALA A 34 26.22 46.79 -23.36
N GLN A 35 27.30 47.33 -22.80
CA GLN A 35 28.66 47.04 -23.22
C GLN A 35 28.90 45.54 -22.99
N THR A 36 29.38 44.81 -24.00
CA THR A 36 29.72 43.38 -23.93
C THR A 36 30.87 43.15 -22.95
N PRO A 37 30.65 42.48 -21.80
CA PRO A 37 31.72 41.93 -20.99
C PRO A 37 32.23 40.63 -21.64
N PRO A 38 33.48 40.20 -21.37
CA PRO A 38 33.98 38.91 -21.83
C PRO A 38 33.13 37.76 -21.29
N ALA A 39 32.95 36.72 -22.11
CA ALA A 39 32.03 35.61 -21.89
C ALA A 39 32.13 34.95 -20.49
N PRO A 40 31.03 34.87 -19.73
CA PRO A 40 30.91 33.97 -18.59
C PRO A 40 30.66 32.53 -19.05
N ALA A 41 31.32 31.59 -18.39
CA ALA A 41 31.16 30.15 -18.60
C ALA A 41 29.70 29.68 -18.43
N THR A 42 29.33 28.72 -19.27
CA THR A 42 28.04 28.00 -19.33
C THR A 42 27.57 27.53 -17.95
N PRO A 43 26.40 27.97 -17.43
CA PRO A 43 25.85 27.45 -16.19
C PRO A 43 24.87 26.32 -16.51
N ASN A 44 25.35 25.17 -16.99
CA ASN A 44 24.49 23.98 -17.06
C ASN A 44 25.25 22.65 -17.02
N GLN A 45 26.13 22.50 -16.03
CA GLN A 45 26.53 21.18 -15.57
C GLN A 45 26.08 21.06 -14.13
N ALA A 46 25.04 20.26 -13.90
CA ALA A 46 24.70 19.80 -12.56
C ALA A 46 25.96 19.12 -11.99
N GLN A 47 26.59 19.74 -11.01
CA GLN A 47 27.75 19.17 -10.35
C GLN A 47 27.33 17.86 -9.66
N PRO A 48 28.18 16.81 -9.69
CA PRO A 48 27.94 15.61 -8.91
C PRO A 48 27.73 15.96 -7.44
N ILE A 49 26.58 15.59 -6.88
CA ILE A 49 26.30 15.67 -5.46
C ILE A 49 27.33 14.83 -4.70
N ASP A 50 28.24 15.48 -3.97
CA ASP A 50 29.20 14.82 -3.09
C ASP A 50 28.46 14.25 -1.86
N PRO A 51 28.34 12.92 -1.70
CA PRO A 51 27.59 12.31 -0.60
C PRO A 51 28.11 12.66 0.80
N LYS A 52 29.31 13.26 0.91
CA LYS A 52 29.95 13.68 2.17
C LYS A 52 29.77 15.15 2.50
N ASN A 53 29.10 15.93 1.65
CA ASN A 53 28.87 17.35 1.89
C ASN A 53 27.87 17.55 3.06
N PRO A 54 28.26 18.22 4.16
CA PRO A 54 27.42 18.42 5.34
C PRO A 54 26.19 19.30 5.10
N ASN A 55 26.13 20.05 3.98
CA ASN A 55 24.97 20.82 3.56
C ASN A 55 23.94 20.01 2.76
N ILE A 56 24.22 18.72 2.45
CA ILE A 56 23.22 17.82 1.89
C ILE A 56 22.43 17.22 3.04
N ILE A 57 21.22 17.73 3.24
CA ILE A 57 20.27 17.16 4.20
C ILE A 57 19.84 15.79 3.69
N GLN A 58 20.50 14.75 4.19
CA GLN A 58 20.04 13.37 4.02
C GLN A 58 18.81 13.15 4.91
N PRO A 59 17.76 12.46 4.44
CA PRO A 59 16.59 12.15 5.26
C PRO A 59 16.92 11.03 6.27
N SER A 60 17.80 11.29 7.24
CA SER A 60 18.19 10.35 8.30
C SER A 60 17.21 10.35 9.47
N ALA A 61 16.37 11.39 9.62
CA ALA A 61 15.38 11.54 10.69
C ALA A 61 14.12 10.67 10.51
N GLN A 62 13.89 10.07 9.33
CA GLN A 62 12.68 9.29 9.05
C GLN A 62 12.61 7.95 9.81
N ASN A 63 13.74 7.43 10.31
CA ASN A 63 13.82 6.09 10.92
C ASN A 63 13.03 5.97 12.25
N ASN A 64 12.77 7.10 12.92
CA ASN A 64 12.03 7.14 14.18
C ASN A 64 10.57 7.62 14.02
N SER A 65 10.14 7.94 12.80
CA SER A 65 8.75 8.35 12.58
C SER A 65 7.80 7.17 12.77
N VAL A 66 6.80 7.34 13.64
CA VAL A 66 5.71 6.36 13.83
C VAL A 66 4.95 6.14 12.53
N LEU A 67 4.76 7.20 11.74
CA LEU A 67 4.07 7.15 10.45
C LEU A 67 5.06 6.87 9.31
N SER A 68 5.66 5.68 9.36
CA SER A 68 6.59 5.19 8.34
C SER A 68 6.49 3.67 8.20
N VAL A 69 7.00 3.11 7.11
CA VAL A 69 7.09 1.65 6.93
C VAL A 69 7.92 1.01 8.04
N ALA A 70 9.05 1.63 8.42
CA ALA A 70 9.90 1.18 9.53
C ALA A 70 9.16 1.26 10.89
N GLY A 71 8.36 2.30 11.10
CA GLY A 71 7.50 2.45 12.27
C GLY A 71 6.48 1.32 12.38
N GLY A 72 5.79 1.00 11.28
CA GLY A 72 4.88 -0.14 11.22
C GLY A 72 5.57 -1.49 11.48
N GLN A 73 6.77 -1.70 10.94
CA GLN A 73 7.55 -2.92 11.19
C GLN A 73 8.00 -3.04 12.65
N ARG A 74 8.34 -1.92 13.29
CA ARG A 74 8.63 -1.91 14.73
C ARG A 74 7.41 -2.32 15.55
N LEU A 75 6.23 -1.81 15.22
CA LEU A 75 4.98 -2.22 15.86
C LEU A 75 4.71 -3.72 15.69
N MET A 76 4.99 -4.30 14.52
CA MET A 76 4.90 -5.74 14.29
C MET A 76 5.87 -6.55 15.16
N SER A 77 7.10 -6.06 15.33
CA SER A 77 8.09 -6.68 16.22
C SER A 77 7.65 -6.65 17.68
N GLU A 78 7.20 -5.47 18.15
CA GLU A 78 6.66 -5.29 19.51
C GLU A 78 5.43 -6.17 19.77
N ALA A 79 4.54 -6.30 18.78
CA ALA A 79 3.41 -7.23 18.84
C ALA A 79 3.89 -8.67 18.96
N SER A 80 4.88 -9.08 18.16
CA SER A 80 5.43 -10.44 18.20
C SER A 80 6.02 -10.76 19.57
N SER A 81 6.78 -9.82 20.16
CA SER A 81 7.28 -9.96 21.54
C SER A 81 6.14 -10.09 22.55
N ALA A 82 5.09 -9.27 22.43
CA ALA A 82 3.92 -9.36 23.30
C ALA A 82 3.19 -10.72 23.17
N ILE A 83 3.06 -11.25 21.95
CA ILE A 83 2.50 -12.60 21.70
C ILE A 83 3.34 -13.67 22.37
N SER A 84 4.67 -13.63 22.23
CA SER A 84 5.57 -14.60 22.87
C SER A 84 5.50 -14.56 24.39
N SER A 85 5.20 -13.40 24.98
CA SER A 85 4.96 -13.23 26.41
C SER A 85 3.50 -13.43 26.83
N GLN A 86 2.63 -13.91 25.93
CA GLN A 86 1.18 -14.10 26.15
C GLN A 86 0.43 -12.82 26.57
N ASN A 87 1.02 -11.64 26.33
CA ASN A 87 0.41 -10.34 26.56
C ASN A 87 -0.44 -9.94 25.35
N TYR A 88 -1.55 -10.65 25.17
CA TYR A 88 -2.41 -10.51 24.00
C TYR A 88 -3.07 -9.13 23.89
N ASP A 89 -3.35 -8.46 25.00
CA ASP A 89 -3.94 -7.11 24.97
C ASP A 89 -2.99 -6.08 24.36
N THR A 90 -1.69 -6.18 24.67
CA THR A 90 -0.67 -5.34 24.05
C THR A 90 -0.46 -5.71 22.59
N ALA A 91 -0.43 -7.01 22.28
CA ALA A 91 -0.32 -7.49 20.89
C ALA A 91 -1.46 -6.96 20.01
N VAL A 92 -2.70 -7.01 20.48
CA VAL A 92 -3.87 -6.49 19.76
C VAL A 92 -3.69 -5.00 19.42
N LYS A 93 -3.31 -4.18 20.41
CA LYS A 93 -3.11 -2.73 20.20
C LYS A 93 -2.03 -2.47 19.15
N LYS A 94 -0.87 -3.12 19.29
CA LYS A 94 0.27 -2.96 18.39
C LYS A 94 -0.04 -3.39 16.95
N LEU A 95 -0.77 -4.49 16.78
CA LEU A 95 -1.19 -4.95 15.46
C LEU A 95 -2.24 -4.03 14.84
N GLN A 96 -3.17 -3.48 15.63
CA GLN A 96 -4.12 -2.48 15.14
C GLN A 96 -3.42 -1.21 14.67
N GLU A 97 -2.48 -0.69 15.46
CA GLU A 97 -1.65 0.47 15.09
C GLU A 97 -0.83 0.18 13.82
N ALA A 98 -0.20 -0.99 13.73
CA ALA A 98 0.57 -1.39 12.54
C ALA A 98 -0.31 -1.41 11.28
N ARG A 99 -1.52 -1.98 11.36
CA ARG A 99 -2.49 -1.97 10.25
C ARG A 99 -2.84 -0.55 9.81
N GLN A 100 -3.07 0.36 10.76
CA GLN A 100 -3.38 1.76 10.45
C GLN A 100 -2.22 2.46 9.75
N VAL A 101 -0.99 2.29 10.26
CA VAL A 101 0.23 2.86 9.67
C VAL A 101 0.44 2.33 8.25
N PHE A 102 0.37 1.01 8.04
CA PHE A 102 0.55 0.43 6.71
C PHE A 102 -0.57 0.83 5.73
N ASN A 103 -1.82 0.91 6.20
CA ASN A 103 -2.91 1.42 5.37
C ASN A 103 -2.65 2.86 4.92
N GLN A 104 -2.24 3.73 5.85
CA GLN A 104 -1.93 5.12 5.53
C GLN A 104 -0.76 5.23 4.54
N MET A 105 0.32 4.47 4.76
CA MET A 105 1.49 4.46 3.89
C MET A 105 1.18 3.94 2.48
N SER A 106 0.43 2.84 2.37
CA SER A 106 0.01 2.32 1.06
C SER A 106 -0.83 3.34 0.28
N ASN A 107 -1.77 4.02 0.94
CA ASN A 107 -2.57 5.09 0.33
C ASN A 107 -1.71 6.26 -0.14
N PHE A 108 -0.72 6.71 0.64
CA PHE A 108 0.19 7.79 0.22
C PHE A 108 1.02 7.38 -1.01
N TYR A 109 1.54 6.16 -1.04
CA TYR A 109 2.26 5.68 -2.22
C TYR A 109 1.36 5.56 -3.45
N GLN A 110 0.10 5.18 -3.31
CA GLN A 110 -0.88 5.20 -4.41
C GLN A 110 -1.13 6.62 -4.93
N GLN A 111 -1.31 7.59 -4.04
CA GLN A 111 -1.50 9.00 -4.41
C GLN A 111 -0.28 9.54 -5.15
N LEU A 112 0.93 9.28 -4.65
CA LEU A 112 2.17 9.66 -5.32
C LEU A 112 2.29 8.99 -6.69
N ALA A 113 1.95 7.70 -6.81
CA ALA A 113 1.96 7.02 -8.11
C ALA A 113 1.05 7.72 -9.13
N GLY A 114 -0.14 8.16 -8.72
CA GLY A 114 -1.06 8.93 -9.56
C GLY A 114 -0.51 10.30 -9.96
N ASN A 115 0.16 11.01 -9.04
CA ASN A 115 0.73 12.33 -9.32
C ASN A 115 1.88 12.30 -10.34
N PHE A 116 2.64 11.20 -10.39
CA PHE A 116 3.74 11.03 -11.35
C PHE A 116 3.30 10.34 -12.65
N GLN A 117 2.05 9.86 -12.75
CA GLN A 117 1.56 9.19 -13.94
C GLN A 117 1.52 10.16 -15.13
N GLY A 118 2.12 9.78 -16.25
CA GLY A 118 2.23 10.63 -17.45
C GLY A 118 3.31 11.73 -17.35
N ILE A 119 3.97 11.88 -16.21
CA ILE A 119 5.13 12.78 -16.02
C ILE A 119 6.41 11.94 -15.98
N ASP A 120 6.50 11.02 -15.02
CA ASP A 120 7.61 10.08 -14.88
C ASP A 120 7.05 8.70 -14.50
N ASN A 121 6.91 7.85 -15.52
CA ASN A 121 6.37 6.50 -15.36
C ASN A 121 7.27 5.62 -14.47
N ARG A 122 8.58 5.85 -14.43
CA ARG A 122 9.50 5.06 -13.59
C ARG A 122 9.25 5.38 -12.11
N VAL A 123 9.06 6.66 -11.80
CA VAL A 123 8.67 7.07 -10.45
C VAL A 123 7.30 6.52 -10.10
N ALA A 124 6.31 6.66 -10.99
CA ALA A 124 4.96 6.13 -10.77
C ALA A 124 4.96 4.62 -10.48
N ASP A 125 5.73 3.84 -11.23
CA ASP A 125 5.87 2.39 -11.04
C ASP A 125 6.56 2.04 -9.72
N SER A 126 7.60 2.80 -9.35
CA SER A 126 8.26 2.63 -8.05
C SER A 126 7.29 2.86 -6.88
N GLN A 127 6.47 3.90 -6.95
CA GLN A 127 5.47 4.18 -5.91
C GLN A 127 4.35 3.14 -5.90
N ARG A 128 3.90 2.66 -7.07
CA ARG A 128 2.92 1.57 -7.16
C ARG A 128 3.45 0.29 -6.50
N LYS A 129 4.73 -0.04 -6.72
CA LYS A 129 5.38 -1.18 -6.05
C LYS A 129 5.40 -0.99 -4.53
N LYS A 130 5.80 0.18 -4.03
CA LYS A 130 5.80 0.48 -2.58
C LYS A 130 4.40 0.40 -1.97
N ALA A 131 3.38 0.86 -2.69
CA ALA A 131 1.98 0.75 -2.27
C ALA A 131 1.58 -0.72 -2.08
N LEU A 132 1.89 -1.57 -3.07
CA LEU A 132 1.60 -3.00 -3.00
C LEU A 132 2.36 -3.68 -1.86
N ASP A 133 3.68 -3.46 -1.77
CA ASP A 133 4.52 -4.05 -0.74
C ASP A 133 4.04 -3.63 0.67
N THR A 134 3.58 -2.40 0.83
CA THR A 134 3.05 -1.91 2.12
C THR A 134 1.64 -2.44 2.41
N ALA A 135 0.79 -2.58 1.40
CA ALA A 135 -0.53 -3.22 1.55
C ALA A 135 -0.39 -4.69 1.95
N GLN A 136 0.65 -5.39 1.48
CA GLN A 136 0.99 -6.73 1.94
C GLN A 136 1.28 -6.73 3.45
N MET A 137 2.09 -5.80 3.94
CA MET A 137 2.41 -5.69 5.37
C MET A 137 1.16 -5.41 6.23
N ARG A 138 0.21 -4.62 5.70
CA ARG A 138 -1.10 -4.41 6.35
C ARG A 138 -1.86 -5.74 6.49
N ASP A 139 -1.85 -6.56 5.45
CA ASP A 139 -2.56 -7.85 5.44
C ASP A 139 -1.86 -8.86 6.36
N ASP A 140 -0.53 -8.86 6.44
CA ASP A 140 0.24 -9.66 7.40
C ASP A 140 -0.10 -9.28 8.86
N ALA A 141 -0.17 -7.98 9.16
CA ALA A 141 -0.60 -7.47 10.47
C ALA A 141 -2.04 -7.87 10.79
N THR A 142 -2.92 -7.82 9.78
CA THR A 142 -4.32 -8.26 9.88
C THR A 142 -4.41 -9.76 10.20
N TYR A 143 -3.56 -10.57 9.57
CA TYR A 143 -3.52 -12.01 9.79
C TYR A 143 -3.08 -12.35 11.21
N GLN A 144 -1.98 -11.74 11.67
CA GLN A 144 -1.52 -11.93 13.04
C GLN A 144 -2.57 -11.50 14.06
N LEU A 145 -3.28 -10.39 13.81
CA LEU A 145 -4.35 -9.92 14.70
C LEU A 145 -5.48 -10.95 14.81
N ALA A 146 -5.88 -11.57 13.69
CA ALA A 146 -6.87 -12.63 13.71
C ALA A 146 -6.40 -13.85 14.53
N LEU A 147 -5.14 -14.24 14.40
CA LEU A 147 -4.57 -15.34 15.19
C LEU A 147 -4.54 -15.03 16.69
N VAL A 148 -4.22 -13.79 17.07
CA VAL A 148 -4.27 -13.36 18.48
C VAL A 148 -5.70 -13.44 19.02
N HIS A 149 -6.69 -12.98 18.27
CA HIS A 149 -8.09 -13.11 18.69
C HIS A 149 -8.54 -14.57 18.82
N ARG A 150 -8.08 -15.47 17.94
CA ARG A 150 -8.32 -16.92 18.11
C ARG A 150 -7.68 -17.46 19.39
N ALA A 151 -6.44 -17.08 19.69
CA ALA A 151 -5.76 -17.47 20.93
C ALA A 151 -6.47 -16.95 22.19
N GLN A 152 -7.21 -15.83 22.06
CA GLN A 152 -8.06 -15.28 23.11
C GLN A 152 -9.48 -15.89 23.16
N ASN A 153 -9.78 -16.92 22.36
CA ASN A 153 -11.11 -17.50 22.19
C ASN A 153 -12.19 -16.50 21.72
N LYS A 154 -11.81 -15.57 20.83
CA LYS A 154 -12.70 -14.55 20.24
C LYS A 154 -12.81 -14.73 18.72
N PRO A 155 -13.35 -15.85 18.22
CA PRO A 155 -13.47 -16.10 16.77
C PRO A 155 -14.32 -15.05 16.05
N GLU A 156 -15.29 -14.44 16.72
CA GLU A 156 -16.15 -13.38 16.20
C GLU A 156 -15.38 -12.13 15.76
N LEU A 157 -14.22 -11.88 16.37
CA LEU A 157 -13.31 -10.80 15.97
C LEU A 157 -12.30 -11.26 14.91
N ALA A 158 -11.95 -12.55 14.89
CA ALA A 158 -10.99 -13.12 13.95
C ALA A 158 -11.57 -13.31 12.54
N VAL A 159 -12.80 -13.83 12.43
CA VAL A 159 -13.48 -14.11 11.17
C VAL A 159 -13.51 -12.91 10.20
N PRO A 160 -13.97 -11.71 10.58
CA PRO A 160 -14.00 -10.58 9.65
C PRO A 160 -12.61 -10.17 9.15
N LEU A 161 -11.58 -10.32 9.99
CA LEU A 161 -10.19 -10.04 9.60
C LEU A 161 -9.65 -11.07 8.59
N LEU A 162 -9.99 -12.34 8.77
CA LEU A 162 -9.61 -13.41 7.84
C LEU A 162 -10.31 -13.26 6.48
N VAL A 163 -11.60 -12.93 6.47
CA VAL A 163 -12.36 -12.62 5.23
C VAL A 163 -11.75 -11.41 4.51
N GLN A 164 -11.38 -10.37 5.26
CA GLN A 164 -10.70 -9.20 4.70
C GLN A 164 -9.40 -9.59 3.97
N ILE A 165 -8.61 -10.51 4.53
CA ILE A 165 -7.36 -10.97 3.90
C ILE A 165 -7.65 -11.77 2.64
N VAL A 166 -8.63 -12.67 2.64
CA VAL A 166 -9.00 -13.44 1.43
C VAL A 166 -9.39 -12.50 0.28
N ASN A 167 -10.15 -11.44 0.59
CA ASN A 167 -10.55 -10.44 -0.40
C ASN A 167 -9.37 -9.60 -0.91
N SER A 168 -8.42 -9.27 -0.05
CA SER A 168 -7.25 -8.45 -0.41
C SER A 168 -6.18 -9.25 -1.16
N GLN A 169 -5.92 -10.49 -0.73
CA GLN A 169 -4.79 -11.30 -1.18
C GLN A 169 -5.15 -12.34 -2.23
N ASN A 170 -6.43 -12.52 -2.56
CA ASN A 170 -6.94 -13.61 -3.39
C ASN A 170 -6.69 -15.01 -2.74
N PRO A 171 -7.68 -15.91 -2.69
CA PRO A 171 -7.53 -17.21 -2.03
C PRO A 171 -6.46 -18.12 -2.65
N THR A 172 -5.92 -17.81 -3.83
CA THR A 172 -4.86 -18.58 -4.50
C THR A 172 -3.44 -18.22 -4.07
N ARG A 173 -3.25 -17.08 -3.41
CA ARG A 173 -1.96 -16.61 -2.90
C ARG A 173 -1.71 -17.16 -1.50
N ASP A 174 -0.45 -17.24 -1.08
CA ASP A 174 -0.07 -17.92 0.17
C ASP A 174 -0.79 -17.38 1.40
N LEU A 175 -0.90 -16.05 1.56
CA LEU A 175 -1.60 -15.45 2.69
C LEU A 175 -3.12 -15.67 2.61
N GLY A 176 -3.71 -15.57 1.41
CA GLY A 176 -5.12 -15.85 1.19
C GLY A 176 -5.49 -17.31 1.49
N LYS A 177 -4.65 -18.27 1.07
CA LYS A 177 -4.78 -19.70 1.40
C LYS A 177 -4.76 -19.93 2.90
N LYS A 178 -3.78 -19.35 3.60
CA LYS A 178 -3.69 -19.43 5.06
C LYS A 178 -4.94 -18.87 5.72
N ALA A 179 -5.40 -17.68 5.33
CA ALA A 179 -6.59 -17.07 5.89
C ALA A 179 -7.85 -17.92 5.66
N TYR A 180 -8.03 -18.45 4.45
CA TYR A 180 -9.15 -19.34 4.14
C TYR A 180 -9.10 -20.64 4.96
N GLN A 181 -7.91 -21.24 5.12
CA GLN A 181 -7.71 -22.42 5.97
C GLN A 181 -8.12 -22.13 7.43
N GLN A 182 -7.77 -20.95 7.96
CA GLN A 182 -8.21 -20.56 9.31
C GLN A 182 -9.73 -20.39 9.42
N LEU A 183 -10.40 -19.88 8.38
CA LEU A 183 -11.87 -19.80 8.33
C LEU A 183 -12.50 -21.20 8.34
N PHE A 184 -11.92 -22.15 7.61
CA PHE A 184 -12.37 -23.54 7.59
C PHE A 184 -12.22 -24.20 8.97
N GLU A 185 -11.06 -24.03 9.62
CA GLU A 185 -10.82 -24.56 10.98
C GLU A 185 -11.74 -23.96 12.04
N LEU A 186 -12.23 -22.74 11.83
CA LEU A 186 -13.22 -22.09 12.70
C LEU A 186 -14.65 -22.54 12.42
N GLY A 187 -14.89 -23.36 11.39
CA GLY A 187 -16.22 -23.77 10.95
C GLY A 187 -17.02 -22.62 10.31
N PHE A 188 -16.36 -21.56 9.86
CA PHE A 188 -17.03 -20.46 9.16
C PHE A 188 -17.32 -20.82 7.70
N VAL A 189 -16.52 -21.70 7.10
CA VAL A 189 -16.75 -22.28 5.78
C VAL A 189 -16.67 -23.79 5.84
N ASP A 190 -17.47 -24.47 5.05
CA ASP A 190 -17.62 -25.93 5.12
C ASP A 190 -16.80 -26.68 4.06
N THR A 191 -16.21 -25.97 3.10
CA THR A 191 -15.46 -26.57 1.99
C THR A 191 -13.99 -26.16 2.04
N PRO A 192 -13.03 -27.11 2.08
CA PRO A 192 -11.61 -26.80 2.06
C PRO A 192 -11.16 -26.27 0.69
N PHE A 193 -10.15 -25.39 0.69
CA PHE A 193 -9.53 -24.86 -0.52
C PHE A 193 -8.00 -24.78 -0.35
N PRO A 194 -7.20 -25.19 -1.36
CA PRO A 194 -7.63 -25.86 -2.60
C PRO A 194 -8.26 -27.23 -2.31
N ARG A 195 -9.17 -27.69 -3.18
CA ARG A 195 -9.78 -29.02 -3.01
C ARG A 195 -8.69 -30.09 -3.14
N THR A 196 -8.76 -31.10 -2.28
CA THR A 196 -7.88 -32.28 -2.34
C THR A 196 -8.07 -32.94 -3.73
N GLY A 197 -7.13 -32.68 -4.65
CA GLY A 197 -7.22 -33.12 -6.05
C GLY A 197 -6.76 -32.09 -7.10
N ASP A 198 -6.78 -30.79 -6.78
CA ASP A 198 -6.39 -29.73 -7.73
C ASP A 198 -4.87 -29.44 -7.78
N THR A 199 -4.06 -30.06 -6.92
CA THR A 199 -2.60 -29.84 -6.84
C THR A 199 -1.77 -30.68 -7.82
N GLY A 200 -2.38 -31.35 -8.80
CA GLY A 200 -1.69 -32.40 -9.58
C GLY A 200 -2.09 -32.59 -11.03
N ASN A 201 -2.51 -31.55 -11.76
CA ASN A 201 -2.68 -31.66 -13.22
C ASN A 201 -1.78 -30.65 -13.96
N ALA A 202 -0.46 -30.90 -13.89
CA ALA A 202 0.40 -30.55 -15.02
C ALA A 202 -0.03 -31.45 -16.19
N PRO A 203 -0.19 -30.93 -17.43
CA PRO A 203 -0.57 -31.78 -18.54
C PRO A 203 0.51 -32.85 -18.74
N GLN A 204 0.19 -34.09 -18.37
CA GLN A 204 0.91 -35.26 -18.85
C GLN A 204 0.83 -35.21 -20.38
N ARG A 205 1.92 -34.74 -21.00
CA ARG A 205 2.19 -34.95 -22.42
C ARG A 205 2.03 -36.45 -22.65
N SER A 206 0.93 -36.84 -23.27
CA SER A 206 0.67 -38.21 -23.66
C SER A 206 1.86 -38.69 -24.48
N GLU A 207 2.66 -39.56 -23.87
CA GLU A 207 3.76 -40.26 -24.51
C GLU A 207 3.10 -41.22 -25.50
N ALA A 208 3.02 -40.78 -26.77
CA ALA A 208 2.48 -41.59 -27.85
C ALA A 208 3.38 -42.81 -28.02
N LYS A 209 2.87 -43.98 -27.63
CA LYS A 209 3.44 -45.30 -27.89
C LYS A 209 3.70 -45.43 -29.40
N PRO A 210 4.95 -45.67 -29.86
CA PRO A 210 5.21 -45.91 -31.27
C PRO A 210 4.48 -47.16 -31.75
N ALA A 211 3.69 -47.01 -32.81
CA ALA A 211 3.04 -48.11 -33.49
C ALA A 211 4.10 -49.01 -34.13
N GLU A 212 4.03 -50.30 -33.78
CA GLU A 212 4.84 -51.37 -34.33
C GLU A 212 4.50 -51.55 -35.82
N GLN A 213 5.47 -51.19 -36.67
CA GLN A 213 5.34 -51.18 -38.12
C GLN A 213 5.43 -52.63 -38.63
N SER A 214 4.28 -53.22 -38.93
CA SER A 214 4.18 -54.51 -39.61
C SER A 214 4.67 -54.37 -41.06
N ALA A 215 5.75 -55.07 -41.38
CA ALA A 215 6.26 -55.21 -42.75
C ALA A 215 5.30 -56.04 -43.62
N PRO A 216 5.07 -55.69 -44.90
CA PRO A 216 4.48 -56.61 -45.84
C PRO A 216 5.58 -57.49 -46.45
N LYS A 217 5.38 -58.81 -46.38
CA LYS A 217 5.98 -59.73 -47.36
C LYS A 217 5.40 -59.38 -48.73
N GLN A 218 6.28 -59.10 -49.70
CA GLN A 218 6.29 -59.71 -51.03
C GLN A 218 7.63 -59.41 -51.71
#